data_AF-A0A183CM39-F1
#
_entry.id   AF-A0A183CM39-F1
#
_cell.length_a   1.000
_cell.length_b   1.000
_cell.length_c   1.000
_cell.angle_alpha   90.00
_cell.angle_beta   90.00
_cell.angle_gamma   90.00
#
_symmetry.space_group_name_H-M   'P 1'
#
loop_
_entity.id
_entity.type
_entity.pdbx_description
1 polymer ?
#
loop_
_entity_poly.entity_id
_entity_poly.type
_entity_poly.pdbx_seq_one_letter_code
_entity_poly.pdbx_strand_id
1 'polypeptide(L)'
;MSDNASQEQQQQQMEKIFICPEVCLETFAFIDPFELGLKMALINRRFDKLVGMHFKLREWSLCSMEICRANDGNGAHIVNDDRTEPPQPIPREKFPDRVIGFTCIDISYFDPSVMEFLRRIRRLFDSSGTNVSFVTYDDQNRSWEIIRQIWPLVNDNIRGLRLLETTQLDHLRRISPAILRNCANLRTINAIGFFPEFPAEDNAGACCRQALAKWLFTPRADGLPKNVIL
;
A
#
# COMPACT_ATOMS: atom_id res chain seq x y z
N MET A 1 22.38 -38.15 11.98
CA MET A 1 21.52 -37.82 13.15
C MET A 1 22.30 -36.92 14.10
N SER A 2 22.37 -35.60 13.87
CA SER A 2 23.04 -34.66 14.80
C SER A 2 22.57 -33.19 14.72
N ASP A 3 21.51 -32.86 14.00
CA ASP A 3 21.14 -31.45 13.75
C ASP A 3 20.09 -30.86 14.72
N ASN A 4 19.38 -31.68 15.50
CA ASN A 4 18.30 -31.19 16.38
C ASN A 4 18.78 -30.55 17.69
N ALA A 5 19.97 -30.90 18.19
CA ALA A 5 20.47 -30.36 19.46
C ALA A 5 20.85 -28.86 19.37
N SER A 6 21.19 -28.39 18.17
CA SER A 6 21.56 -26.98 17.90
C SER A 6 20.34 -26.05 17.94
N GLN A 7 19.21 -26.49 17.37
CA GLN A 7 17.98 -25.70 17.35
C GLN A 7 17.34 -25.58 18.74
N GLU A 8 17.30 -26.66 19.52
CA GLU A 8 16.78 -26.62 20.90
C GLU A 8 17.62 -25.71 21.80
N GLN A 9 18.94 -25.69 21.63
CA GLN A 9 19.84 -24.80 22.37
C GLN A 9 19.68 -23.32 21.97
N GLN A 10 19.49 -23.02 20.68
CA GLN A 10 19.20 -21.65 20.22
C GLN A 10 17.87 -21.13 20.78
N GLN A 11 16.85 -22.00 20.81
CA GLN A 11 15.52 -21.66 21.33
C GLN A 11 15.54 -21.44 22.85
N GLN A 12 16.29 -22.27 23.60
CA GLN A 12 16.50 -22.09 25.05
C GLN A 12 17.40 -20.89 25.40
N GLN A 13 18.37 -20.52 24.56
CA GLN A 13 19.17 -19.32 24.77
C GLN A 13 18.38 -18.04 24.51
N MET A 14 17.47 -18.03 23.53
CA MET A 14 16.55 -16.90 23.31
C MET A 14 15.64 -16.63 24.52
N GLU A 15 15.27 -17.66 25.30
CA GLU A 15 14.49 -17.48 26.52
C GLU A 15 15.26 -16.79 27.66
N LYS A 16 16.60 -16.76 27.61
CA LYS A 16 17.44 -16.22 28.69
C LYS A 16 17.82 -14.74 28.57
N ILE A 17 17.55 -14.10 27.44
CA ILE A 17 17.83 -12.66 27.28
C ILE A 17 16.57 -11.87 27.67
N PHE A 18 16.42 -11.63 28.98
CA PHE A 18 15.34 -10.80 29.52
C PHE A 18 15.76 -9.32 29.53
N ILE A 19 15.50 -8.60 28.44
CA ILE A 19 15.56 -7.13 28.39
C ILE A 19 14.27 -6.56 28.97
N CYS A 20 14.27 -5.53 29.82
CA CYS A 20 12.99 -5.03 30.36
C CYS A 20 12.13 -4.36 29.27
N PRO A 21 10.79 -4.41 29.37
CA PRO A 21 9.88 -3.77 28.41
C PRO A 21 10.18 -2.28 28.15
N GLU A 22 10.54 -1.54 29.19
CA GLU A 22 10.84 -0.10 29.12
C GLU A 22 12.05 0.16 28.23
N VAL A 23 13.14 -0.59 28.43
CA VAL A 23 14.34 -0.49 27.60
C VAL A 23 14.04 -0.86 26.14
N CYS A 24 13.21 -1.88 25.90
CA CYS A 24 12.76 -2.20 24.54
C CYS A 24 11.98 -1.04 23.92
N LEU A 25 11.03 -0.44 24.64
CA LEU A 25 10.21 0.67 24.16
C LEU A 25 11.03 1.95 23.90
N GLU A 26 12.05 2.22 24.73
CA GLU A 26 13.00 3.31 24.50
C GLU A 26 13.86 3.03 23.26
N THR A 27 14.35 1.79 23.10
CA THR A 27 15.13 1.40 21.91
C THR A 27 14.31 1.52 20.63
N PHE A 28 13.02 1.14 20.67
CA PHE A 28 12.12 1.23 19.52
C PHE A 28 11.96 2.67 19.02
N ALA A 29 12.16 3.70 19.86
CA ALA A 29 12.07 5.09 19.41
C ALA A 29 13.15 5.47 18.38
N PHE A 30 14.20 4.65 18.24
CA PHE A 30 15.30 4.84 17.30
C PHE A 30 15.26 3.91 16.09
N ILE A 31 14.26 3.03 16.01
CA ILE A 31 14.08 2.07 14.92
C ILE A 31 12.94 2.55 14.05
N ASP A 32 13.10 2.43 12.73
CA ASP A 32 12.06 2.81 11.78
C ASP A 32 10.76 2.00 12.03
N PRO A 33 9.57 2.64 12.00
CA PRO A 33 8.30 1.96 12.22
C PRO A 33 8.09 0.73 11.31
N PHE A 34 8.51 0.79 10.05
CA PHE A 34 8.41 -0.34 9.11
C PHE A 34 9.17 -1.56 9.63
N GLU A 35 10.42 -1.39 10.07
CA GLU A 35 11.21 -2.47 10.64
C GLU A 35 10.57 -3.04 11.91
N LEU A 36 10.04 -2.17 12.77
CA LEU A 36 9.35 -2.60 13.98
C LEU A 36 8.13 -3.46 13.66
N GLY A 37 7.29 -3.00 12.72
CA GLY A 37 6.04 -3.65 12.36
C GLY A 37 6.21 -4.92 11.52
N LEU A 38 7.21 -4.97 10.63
CA LEU A 38 7.36 -6.06 9.65
C LEU A 38 8.44 -7.06 9.99
N LYS A 39 9.40 -6.70 10.85
CA LYS A 39 10.46 -7.61 11.28
C LYS A 39 10.30 -7.95 12.74
N MET A 40 10.39 -6.95 13.62
CA MET A 40 10.42 -7.20 15.07
C MET A 40 9.12 -7.81 15.59
N ALA A 41 7.96 -7.29 15.18
CA ALA A 41 6.68 -7.84 15.61
C ALA A 41 6.49 -9.30 15.20
N LEU A 42 7.11 -9.74 14.10
CA LEU A 42 6.99 -11.11 13.59
C LEU A 42 7.90 -12.11 14.30
N ILE A 43 8.89 -11.67 15.09
CA ILE A 43 9.84 -12.58 15.76
C ILE A 43 9.14 -13.47 16.79
N ASN A 44 8.30 -12.87 17.67
CA ASN A 44 7.54 -13.62 18.65
C ASN A 44 6.40 -12.78 19.25
N ARG A 45 5.51 -13.46 19.99
CA ARG A 45 4.35 -12.83 20.67
C ARG A 45 4.71 -11.72 21.67
N ARG A 46 5.91 -11.75 22.24
CA ARG A 46 6.35 -10.70 23.18
C ARG A 46 6.69 -9.43 22.42
N PHE A 47 7.46 -9.52 21.34
CA PHE A 47 7.79 -8.37 20.50
C PHE A 47 6.56 -7.80 19.80
N ASP A 48 5.65 -8.63 19.28
CA ASP A 48 4.35 -8.17 18.77
C ASP A 48 3.60 -7.28 19.79
N LYS A 49 3.55 -7.72 21.06
CA LYS A 49 2.91 -6.94 22.12
C LYS A 49 3.61 -5.61 22.35
N LEU A 50 4.94 -5.60 22.42
CA LEU A 50 5.74 -4.39 22.69
C LEU A 50 5.66 -3.38 21.53
N VAL A 51 5.81 -3.84 20.28
CA VAL A 51 5.68 -2.99 19.08
C VAL A 51 4.31 -2.34 19.04
N GLY A 52 3.26 -3.12 19.30
CA GLY A 52 1.91 -2.55 19.34
C GLY A 52 1.65 -1.61 20.51
N MET A 53 2.32 -1.75 21.66
CA MET A 53 2.29 -0.74 22.73
C MET A 53 2.98 0.55 22.26
N HIS A 54 4.13 0.43 21.60
CA HIS A 54 4.88 1.55 21.07
C HIS A 54 4.07 2.36 20.05
N PHE A 55 3.43 1.69 19.08
CA PHE A 55 2.60 2.36 18.07
C PHE A 55 1.36 3.04 18.66
N LYS A 56 0.72 2.44 19.67
CA LYS A 56 -0.41 3.09 20.36
C LYS A 56 0.01 4.33 21.14
N LEU A 57 1.13 4.26 21.86
CA LEU A 57 1.61 5.37 22.69
C LEU A 57 2.01 6.59 21.86
N ARG A 58 2.40 6.39 20.59
CA ARG A 58 2.89 7.46 19.72
C ARG A 58 1.98 7.78 18.54
N GLU A 59 0.84 7.11 18.41
CA GLU A 59 -0.07 7.20 17.24
C GLU A 59 0.65 6.98 15.91
N TRP A 60 1.68 6.12 15.89
CA TRP A 60 2.51 5.91 14.71
C TRP A 60 1.82 5.02 13.67
N SER A 61 1.62 5.56 12.47
CA SER A 61 1.47 4.76 11.25
C SER A 61 2.83 4.23 10.83
N LEU A 62 2.83 3.10 10.11
CA LEU A 62 4.01 2.70 9.35
C LEU A 62 4.30 3.79 8.30
N CYS A 63 5.58 3.99 7.99
CA CYS A 63 6.04 4.91 6.94
C CYS A 63 5.56 4.47 5.54
N SER A 64 5.93 5.23 4.51
CA SER A 64 5.49 4.95 3.14
C SER A 64 5.98 3.58 2.68
N MET A 65 5.08 2.77 2.14
CA MET A 65 5.38 1.44 1.63
C MET A 65 5.22 1.43 0.12
N GLU A 66 6.24 0.99 -0.62
CA GLU A 66 6.14 0.70 -2.05
C GLU A 66 6.02 -0.82 -2.29
N ILE A 67 5.05 -1.23 -3.10
CA ILE A 67 4.93 -2.59 -3.64
C ILE A 67 5.32 -2.56 -5.11
N CYS A 68 6.49 -3.11 -5.44
CA CYS A 68 7.05 -3.09 -6.78
C CYS A 68 7.37 -4.50 -7.29
N ARG A 69 7.70 -4.60 -8.59
CA ARG A 69 8.12 -5.88 -9.18
C ARG A 69 9.49 -6.29 -8.61
N ALA A 70 9.65 -7.58 -8.35
CA ALA A 70 10.93 -8.15 -7.96
C ALA A 70 12.00 -7.95 -9.07
N ASN A 71 13.25 -7.77 -8.66
CA ASN A 71 14.37 -7.52 -9.60
C ASN A 71 14.65 -8.70 -10.54
N ASP A 72 14.31 -9.92 -10.15
CA ASP A 72 14.41 -11.13 -10.97
C ASP A 72 13.23 -11.30 -11.94
N GLY A 73 12.28 -10.35 -11.91
CA GLY A 73 11.06 -10.37 -12.71
C GLY A 73 9.96 -11.28 -12.18
N ASN A 74 10.18 -11.99 -11.06
CA ASN A 74 9.27 -12.98 -10.49
C ASN A 74 8.58 -12.46 -9.23
N GLY A 75 7.35 -12.00 -9.40
CA GLY A 75 6.48 -11.62 -8.29
C GLY A 75 6.74 -10.21 -7.76
N ALA A 76 6.20 -9.94 -6.56
CA ALA A 76 6.15 -8.63 -5.96
C ALA A 76 6.99 -8.53 -4.67
N HIS A 77 7.65 -7.40 -4.48
CA HIS A 77 8.43 -7.04 -3.31
C HIS A 77 7.88 -5.80 -2.64
N ILE A 78 8.24 -5.61 -1.37
CA ILE A 78 7.96 -4.44 -0.56
C ILE A 78 9.26 -3.69 -0.31
N VAL A 79 9.21 -2.37 -0.47
CA VAL A 79 10.31 -1.43 -0.19
C VAL A 79 9.77 -0.33 0.72
N ASN A 80 10.60 0.13 1.66
CA ASN A 80 10.31 1.31 2.48
C ASN A 80 10.88 2.58 1.80
N ASP A 81 10.33 3.75 2.15
CA ASP A 81 10.66 5.05 1.57
C ASP A 81 12.17 5.36 1.60
N ASP A 82 12.87 4.93 2.65
CA ASP A 82 14.30 5.17 2.80
C ASP A 82 15.16 4.44 1.76
N ARG A 83 14.63 3.42 1.04
CA ARG A 83 15.32 2.56 0.04
C ARG A 83 16.71 2.05 0.46
N THR A 84 17.08 2.22 1.73
CA THR A 84 18.34 1.80 2.34
C THR A 84 18.36 0.29 2.50
N GLU A 85 17.20 -0.30 2.72
CA GLU A 85 17.03 -1.74 2.85
C GLU A 85 16.77 -2.42 1.50
N PRO A 86 17.26 -3.65 1.31
CA PRO A 86 16.96 -4.43 0.12
C PRO A 86 15.45 -4.73 0.03
N PRO A 87 14.89 -4.78 -1.18
CA PRO A 87 13.50 -5.18 -1.41
C PRO A 87 13.17 -6.52 -0.76
N GLN A 88 12.10 -6.58 0.03
CA GLN A 88 11.69 -7.77 0.79
C GLN A 88 10.51 -8.47 0.11
N PRO A 89 10.37 -9.80 0.21
CA PRO A 89 9.20 -10.48 -0.30
C PRO A 89 7.94 -10.04 0.46
N ILE A 90 6.78 -10.08 -0.21
CA ILE A 90 5.50 -9.82 0.45
C ILE A 90 5.28 -10.82 1.60
N PRO A 91 5.02 -10.34 2.84
CA PRO A 91 4.73 -11.20 3.98
C PRO A 91 3.51 -12.08 3.71
N ARG A 92 3.71 -13.41 3.85
CA ARG A 92 2.63 -14.41 3.74
C ARG A 92 1.90 -14.61 5.06
N GLU A 93 2.58 -14.35 6.17
CA GLU A 93 2.02 -14.48 7.52
C GLU A 93 1.02 -13.38 7.83
N LYS A 94 0.23 -13.60 8.89
CA LYS A 94 -0.78 -12.65 9.33
C LYS A 94 -0.09 -11.36 9.76
N PHE A 95 -0.54 -10.24 9.21
CA PHE A 95 -0.04 -8.92 9.55
C PHE A 95 -0.34 -8.61 11.03
N PRO A 96 0.61 -8.08 11.83
CA PRO A 96 0.42 -7.93 13.27
C PRO A 96 -0.83 -7.09 13.58
N ASP A 97 -1.74 -7.65 14.39
CA ASP A 97 -3.08 -7.09 14.64
C ASP A 97 -3.04 -5.67 15.24
N ARG A 98 -1.88 -5.27 15.79
CA ARG A 98 -1.67 -3.98 16.45
C ARG A 98 -1.14 -2.87 15.54
N VAL A 99 -0.77 -3.17 14.28
CA VAL A 99 -0.49 -2.11 13.30
C VAL A 99 -1.78 -1.35 13.01
N ILE A 100 -1.74 -0.03 13.14
CA ILE A 100 -2.90 0.85 12.99
C ILE A 100 -3.07 1.38 11.56
N GLY A 101 -2.00 1.47 10.75
CA GLY A 101 -2.10 1.92 9.36
C GLY A 101 -0.75 2.21 8.71
N PHE A 102 -0.81 2.72 7.48
CA PHE A 102 0.33 3.28 6.75
C PHE A 102 0.05 4.74 6.40
N THR A 103 1.11 5.54 6.31
CA THR A 103 0.99 6.91 5.79
C THR A 103 0.57 6.91 4.31
N CYS A 104 1.23 6.06 3.51
CA CYS A 104 0.90 5.81 2.11
C CYS A 104 1.30 4.37 1.73
N ILE A 105 0.55 3.75 0.82
CA ILE A 105 0.94 2.53 0.11
C ILE A 105 0.95 2.86 -1.38
N ASP A 106 2.14 2.85 -1.97
CA ASP A 106 2.35 3.02 -3.39
C ASP A 106 2.47 1.65 -4.06
N ILE A 107 1.64 1.36 -5.05
CA ILE A 107 1.63 0.04 -5.73
C ILE A 107 1.95 0.23 -7.20
N SER A 108 3.10 -0.29 -7.63
CA SER A 108 3.61 -0.22 -9.00
C SER A 108 3.61 -1.57 -9.73
N TYR A 109 3.24 -2.65 -9.02
CA TYR A 109 3.10 -3.98 -9.60
C TYR A 109 1.97 -4.77 -8.93
N PHE A 110 1.19 -5.50 -9.74
CA PHE A 110 0.08 -6.32 -9.23
C PHE A 110 0.21 -7.76 -9.72
N ASP A 111 0.28 -8.68 -8.75
CA ASP A 111 0.20 -10.12 -8.95
C ASP A 111 -0.81 -10.74 -7.94
N PRO A 112 -1.09 -12.05 -7.99
CA PRO A 112 -1.98 -12.69 -7.03
C PRO A 112 -1.53 -12.56 -5.57
N SER A 113 -0.23 -12.47 -5.30
CA SER A 113 0.30 -12.32 -3.94
C SER A 113 0.03 -10.92 -3.37
N VAL A 114 0.11 -9.88 -4.20
CA VAL A 114 -0.30 -8.50 -3.86
C VAL A 114 -1.79 -8.48 -3.50
N MET A 115 -2.62 -9.12 -4.31
CA MET A 115 -4.06 -9.22 -4.06
C MET A 115 -4.37 -9.88 -2.72
N GLU A 116 -3.73 -11.00 -2.41
CA GLU A 116 -3.89 -11.67 -1.11
C GLU A 116 -3.39 -10.80 0.05
N PHE A 117 -2.27 -10.11 -0.13
CA PHE A 117 -1.73 -9.20 0.86
C PHE A 117 -2.69 -8.06 1.17
N LEU A 118 -3.20 -7.37 0.16
CA LEU A 118 -4.18 -6.29 0.32
C LEU A 118 -5.45 -6.77 1.02
N ARG A 119 -5.92 -8.00 0.72
CA ARG A 119 -7.04 -8.61 1.44
C ARG A 119 -6.72 -8.87 2.91
N ARG A 120 -5.50 -9.33 3.24
CA ARG A 120 -5.06 -9.54 4.64
C ARG A 120 -5.00 -8.24 5.42
N ILE A 121 -4.53 -7.16 4.79
CA ILE A 121 -4.41 -5.85 5.44
C ILE A 121 -5.64 -4.97 5.29
N ARG A 122 -6.78 -5.51 4.79
CA ARG A 122 -8.02 -4.77 4.54
C ARG A 122 -8.42 -3.87 5.70
N ARG A 123 -8.33 -4.39 6.93
CA ARG A 123 -8.68 -3.65 8.16
C ARG A 123 -7.95 -2.31 8.32
N LEU A 124 -6.78 -2.14 7.70
CA LEU A 124 -6.00 -0.90 7.74
C LEU A 124 -6.61 0.19 6.83
N PHE A 125 -7.29 -0.19 5.75
CA PHE A 125 -8.00 0.75 4.88
C PHE A 125 -9.23 1.33 5.58
N ASP A 126 -9.97 0.47 6.30
CA ASP A 126 -11.22 0.83 6.98
C ASP A 126 -11.01 1.69 8.24
N SER A 127 -9.83 1.62 8.89
CA SER A 127 -9.61 2.19 10.24
C SER A 127 -8.74 3.44 10.33
N SER A 128 -7.80 3.65 9.40
CA SER A 128 -6.79 4.73 9.53
C SER A 128 -6.72 5.71 8.37
N GLY A 129 -7.59 5.57 7.36
CA GLY A 129 -7.51 6.42 6.17
C GLY A 129 -6.16 6.28 5.44
N THR A 130 -5.54 5.09 5.52
CA THR A 130 -4.32 4.75 4.80
C THR A 130 -4.47 5.19 3.35
N ASN A 131 -3.58 6.07 2.87
CA ASN A 131 -3.64 6.56 1.51
C ASN A 131 -3.06 5.52 0.57
N VAL A 132 -3.72 5.30 -0.57
CA VAL A 132 -3.22 4.39 -1.60
C VAL A 132 -2.93 5.18 -2.87
N SER A 133 -1.78 4.91 -3.48
CA SER A 133 -1.41 5.43 -4.80
C SER A 133 -1.12 4.27 -5.74
N PHE A 134 -1.63 4.35 -6.96
CA PHE A 134 -1.31 3.37 -8.00
C PHE A 134 -0.37 3.99 -9.03
N VAL A 135 0.64 3.21 -9.41
CA VAL A 135 1.39 3.40 -10.64
C VAL A 135 1.06 2.24 -11.55
N THR A 136 0.50 2.53 -12.71
CA THR A 136 0.21 1.52 -13.72
C THR A 136 1.17 1.68 -14.89
N TYR A 137 1.52 0.55 -15.51
CA TYR A 137 2.31 0.47 -16.74
C TYR A 137 1.49 -0.32 -17.80
N ASP A 138 1.59 0.05 -19.07
CA ASP A 138 0.76 -0.54 -20.15
C ASP A 138 1.11 -2.02 -20.42
N ASP A 139 2.36 -2.41 -20.17
CA ASP A 139 2.87 -3.78 -20.38
C ASP A 139 2.32 -4.82 -19.38
N GLN A 140 1.51 -4.40 -18.40
CA GLN A 140 1.03 -5.25 -17.32
C GLN A 140 -0.43 -5.71 -17.50
N ASN A 141 -0.77 -6.30 -18.66
CA ASN A 141 -2.13 -6.81 -18.93
C ASN A 141 -2.71 -7.71 -17.83
N ARG A 142 -1.89 -8.60 -17.26
CA ARG A 142 -2.30 -9.49 -16.16
C ARG A 142 -2.57 -8.73 -14.86
N SER A 143 -1.88 -7.61 -14.64
CA SER A 143 -2.11 -6.74 -13.48
C SER A 143 -3.46 -6.06 -13.56
N TRP A 144 -3.98 -5.73 -14.76
CA TRP A 144 -5.31 -5.17 -14.91
C TRP A 144 -6.43 -6.09 -14.41
N GLU A 145 -6.32 -7.41 -14.61
CA GLU A 145 -7.30 -8.37 -14.06
C GLU A 145 -7.34 -8.34 -12.54
N ILE A 146 -6.16 -8.19 -11.91
CA ILE A 146 -6.03 -8.11 -10.46
C ILE A 146 -6.53 -6.76 -9.95
N ILE A 147 -6.13 -5.65 -10.59
CA ILE A 147 -6.58 -4.29 -10.29
C ILE A 147 -8.12 -4.25 -10.24
N ARG A 148 -8.80 -4.85 -11.23
CA ARG A 148 -10.27 -4.92 -11.25
C ARG A 148 -10.87 -5.61 -10.02
N GLN A 149 -10.23 -6.67 -9.52
CA GLN A 149 -10.71 -7.41 -8.36
C GLN A 149 -10.44 -6.70 -7.04
N ILE A 150 -9.33 -5.97 -6.93
CA ILE A 150 -8.98 -5.23 -5.71
C ILE A 150 -9.57 -3.83 -5.69
N TRP A 151 -10.01 -3.27 -6.83
CA TRP A 151 -10.48 -1.88 -6.89
C TRP A 151 -11.55 -1.58 -5.84
N PRO A 152 -12.62 -2.39 -5.67
CA PRO A 152 -13.65 -2.13 -4.66
C PRO A 152 -13.15 -2.28 -3.21
N LEU A 153 -11.96 -2.85 -3.00
CA LEU A 153 -11.35 -3.01 -1.68
C LEU A 153 -10.67 -1.72 -1.21
N VAL A 154 -10.15 -0.93 -2.14
CA VAL A 154 -9.25 0.19 -1.84
C VAL A 154 -9.69 1.52 -2.46
N ASN A 155 -10.71 1.56 -3.32
CA ASN A 155 -11.13 2.76 -4.07
C ASN A 155 -11.38 3.98 -3.19
N ASP A 156 -11.94 3.78 -2.00
CA ASP A 156 -12.24 4.85 -1.05
C ASP A 156 -10.97 5.41 -0.42
N ASN A 157 -9.86 4.66 -0.46
CA ASN A 157 -8.55 5.05 0.06
C ASN A 157 -7.59 5.56 -1.02
N ILE A 158 -7.94 5.44 -2.31
CA ILE A 158 -7.11 5.93 -3.41
C ILE A 158 -7.04 7.45 -3.35
N ARG A 159 -5.84 7.97 -3.08
CA ARG A 159 -5.54 9.40 -3.04
C ARG A 159 -4.84 9.88 -4.31
N GLY A 160 -4.07 9.00 -4.94
CA GLY A 160 -3.23 9.29 -6.09
C GLY A 160 -3.34 8.24 -7.19
N LEU A 161 -3.32 8.69 -8.45
CA LEU A 161 -3.12 7.83 -9.62
C LEU A 161 -1.97 8.41 -10.45
N ARG A 162 -1.00 7.57 -10.80
CA ARG A 162 0.03 7.88 -11.80
C ARG A 162 -0.28 7.08 -13.05
N LEU A 163 -0.65 7.80 -14.10
CA LEU A 163 -1.03 7.31 -15.42
C LEU A 163 0.04 7.76 -16.42
N LEU A 164 0.74 6.81 -17.02
CA LEU A 164 1.76 7.08 -18.03
C LEU A 164 1.17 7.08 -19.45
N GLU A 165 0.03 6.42 -19.66
CA GLU A 165 -0.58 6.24 -20.99
C GLU A 165 -2.12 6.29 -20.95
N THR A 166 -2.75 6.77 -22.04
CA THR A 166 -4.21 6.91 -22.19
C THR A 166 -4.97 5.60 -22.03
N THR A 167 -4.37 4.50 -22.49
CA THR A 167 -4.91 3.15 -22.36
C THR A 167 -5.24 2.80 -20.91
N GLN A 168 -4.43 3.25 -19.95
CA GLN A 168 -4.58 2.92 -18.55
C GLN A 168 -5.85 3.49 -17.94
N LEU A 169 -6.19 4.74 -18.29
CA LEU A 169 -7.45 5.32 -17.86
C LEU A 169 -8.65 4.63 -18.54
N ASP A 170 -8.50 4.20 -19.79
CA ASP A 170 -9.53 3.41 -20.46
C ASP A 170 -9.73 2.04 -19.79
N HIS A 171 -8.65 1.38 -19.33
CA HIS A 171 -8.73 0.15 -18.55
C HIS A 171 -9.48 0.33 -17.23
N LEU A 172 -9.26 1.44 -16.52
CA LEU A 172 -10.01 1.81 -15.31
C LEU A 172 -11.49 2.08 -15.64
N ARG A 173 -11.77 2.78 -16.73
CA ARG A 173 -13.14 3.09 -17.14
C ARG A 173 -13.95 1.88 -17.57
N ARG A 174 -13.29 0.77 -17.93
CA ARG A 174 -13.95 -0.55 -18.11
C ARG A 174 -14.48 -1.15 -16.81
N ILE A 175 -13.98 -0.71 -15.64
CA ILE A 175 -14.56 -1.08 -14.33
C ILE A 175 -15.86 -0.32 -14.11
N SER A 176 -15.79 1.00 -14.29
CA SER A 176 -16.94 1.90 -14.24
C SER A 176 -16.64 3.15 -15.07
N PRO A 177 -17.56 3.62 -15.93
CA PRO A 177 -17.30 4.84 -16.71
C PRO A 177 -16.94 6.06 -15.84
N ALA A 178 -17.57 6.15 -14.65
CA ALA A 178 -17.38 7.22 -13.67
C ALA A 178 -16.32 6.91 -12.59
N ILE A 179 -15.42 5.94 -12.83
CA ILE A 179 -14.50 5.39 -11.82
C ILE A 179 -13.70 6.45 -11.05
N LEU A 180 -13.23 7.51 -11.74
CA LEU A 180 -12.46 8.59 -11.11
C LEU A 180 -13.29 9.39 -10.10
N ARG A 181 -14.57 9.62 -10.40
CA ARG A 181 -15.49 10.32 -9.48
C ARG A 181 -15.95 9.42 -8.33
N ASN A 182 -15.97 8.11 -8.56
CA ASN A 182 -16.32 7.13 -7.54
C ASN A 182 -15.21 6.91 -6.49
N CYS A 183 -13.99 7.44 -6.71
CA CYS A 183 -12.93 7.46 -5.70
C CYS A 183 -13.05 8.72 -4.84
N ALA A 184 -13.72 8.61 -3.69
CA ALA A 184 -14.04 9.75 -2.82
C ALA A 184 -12.80 10.54 -2.36
N ASN A 185 -11.69 9.85 -2.09
CA ASN A 185 -10.44 10.46 -1.63
C ASN A 185 -9.44 10.80 -2.75
N LEU A 186 -9.78 10.61 -4.03
CA LEU A 186 -8.85 10.88 -5.12
C LEU A 186 -8.56 12.39 -5.24
N ARG A 187 -7.29 12.77 -5.07
CA ARG A 187 -6.83 14.17 -5.07
C ARG A 187 -5.86 14.47 -6.19
N THR A 188 -5.01 13.51 -6.50
CA THR A 188 -3.90 13.73 -7.43
C THR A 188 -3.99 12.74 -8.58
N ILE A 189 -3.99 13.27 -9.80
CA ILE A 189 -3.73 12.47 -11.00
C ILE A 189 -2.47 13.02 -11.66
N ASN A 190 -1.44 12.20 -11.76
CA ASN A 190 -0.27 12.49 -12.58
C ASN A 190 -0.44 11.75 -13.90
N ALA A 191 -0.74 12.46 -14.97
CA ALA A 191 -1.09 11.92 -16.27
C ALA A 191 -0.24 12.59 -17.36
N ILE A 192 0.94 12.03 -17.62
CA ILE A 192 1.92 12.62 -18.55
C ILE A 192 1.34 12.62 -19.97
N GLY A 193 1.24 13.80 -20.59
CA GLY A 193 0.75 13.95 -21.97
C GLY A 193 -0.78 13.81 -22.12
N PHE A 194 -1.54 13.88 -21.02
CA PHE A 194 -3.00 13.87 -21.04
C PHE A 194 -3.56 15.28 -20.98
N PHE A 195 -4.19 15.77 -22.04
CA PHE A 195 -4.92 17.04 -21.95
C PHE A 195 -6.42 16.77 -21.71
N PRO A 196 -7.06 17.40 -20.70
CA PRO A 196 -8.51 17.32 -20.52
C PRO A 196 -9.26 17.77 -21.78
N GLU A 197 -10.35 17.10 -22.09
CA GLU A 197 -11.15 17.36 -23.29
C GLU A 197 -12.59 17.71 -22.92
N PHE A 198 -13.22 18.58 -23.71
CA PHE A 198 -14.61 18.99 -23.53
C PHE A 198 -15.50 18.39 -24.63
N PRO A 199 -16.80 18.14 -24.34
CA PRO A 199 -17.50 18.37 -23.08
C PRO A 199 -17.04 17.44 -21.95
N ALA A 200 -17.10 17.94 -20.71
CA ALA A 200 -16.71 17.18 -19.52
C ALA A 200 -17.77 16.11 -19.19
N GLU A 201 -17.51 14.90 -19.68
CA GLU A 201 -18.40 13.74 -19.61
C GLU A 201 -17.64 12.49 -19.14
N ASP A 202 -18.32 11.61 -18.42
CA ASP A 202 -17.76 10.34 -17.94
C ASP A 202 -18.71 9.15 -18.12
N ASN A 203 -19.72 9.32 -18.98
CA ASN A 203 -20.59 8.22 -19.39
C ASN A 203 -19.83 7.18 -20.25
N ALA A 204 -20.48 6.06 -20.58
CA ALA A 204 -19.84 4.96 -21.32
C ALA A 204 -19.33 5.36 -22.72
N GLY A 205 -19.88 6.42 -23.33
CA GLY A 205 -19.46 6.92 -24.65
C GLY A 205 -18.36 7.98 -24.61
N ALA A 206 -18.04 8.53 -23.44
CA ALA A 206 -17.01 9.56 -23.32
C ALA A 206 -15.60 8.99 -23.56
N CYS A 207 -14.63 9.81 -23.93
CA CYS A 207 -13.21 9.42 -23.96
C CYS A 207 -12.54 9.61 -22.57
N CYS A 208 -11.34 9.05 -22.38
CA CYS A 208 -10.60 9.19 -21.11
C CYS A 208 -10.28 10.65 -20.76
N ARG A 209 -10.03 11.50 -21.76
CA ARG A 209 -9.77 12.94 -21.57
C ARG A 209 -11.00 13.72 -21.11
N GLN A 210 -12.19 13.36 -21.60
CA GLN A 210 -13.46 13.91 -21.14
C GLN A 210 -13.76 13.48 -19.69
N ALA A 211 -13.48 12.22 -19.35
CA ALA A 211 -13.67 11.73 -17.99
C ALA A 211 -12.70 12.41 -17.00
N LEU A 212 -11.46 12.65 -17.42
CA LEU A 212 -10.49 13.43 -16.64
C LEU A 212 -10.98 14.87 -16.43
N ALA A 213 -11.50 15.53 -17.48
CA ALA A 213 -12.11 16.85 -17.35
C ALA A 213 -13.29 16.82 -16.36
N LYS A 214 -14.19 15.84 -16.51
CA LYS A 214 -15.35 15.67 -15.61
C LYS A 214 -14.94 15.50 -14.16
N TRP A 215 -13.91 14.69 -13.89
CA TRP A 215 -13.38 14.57 -12.54
C TRP A 215 -12.79 15.90 -12.05
N LEU A 216 -11.97 16.59 -12.85
CA LEU A 216 -11.34 17.86 -12.46
C LEU A 216 -12.38 18.94 -12.10
N PHE A 217 -13.46 19.04 -12.87
CA PHE A 217 -14.53 20.03 -12.66
C PHE A 217 -15.59 19.59 -11.64
N THR A 218 -15.57 18.35 -11.16
CA THR A 218 -16.46 17.92 -10.09
C THR A 218 -15.82 18.23 -8.73
N PRO A 219 -16.43 19.08 -7.88
CA PRO A 219 -15.90 19.38 -6.56
C PRO A 219 -15.78 18.13 -5.68
N ARG A 220 -14.83 18.14 -4.75
CA ARG A 220 -14.71 17.10 -3.73
C ARG A 220 -15.65 17.39 -2.57
N ALA A 221 -16.13 16.33 -1.91
CA ALA A 221 -17.01 16.47 -0.74
C ALA A 221 -16.35 17.23 0.42
N ASP A 222 -15.03 17.12 0.56
CA ASP A 222 -14.25 17.80 1.61
C ASP A 222 -13.82 19.23 1.24
N GLY A 223 -14.19 19.74 0.06
CA GLY A 223 -13.84 21.09 -0.39
C GLY A 223 -12.35 21.32 -0.69
N LEU A 224 -11.52 20.29 -0.59
CA LEU A 224 -10.08 20.40 -0.85
C LEU A 224 -9.78 20.38 -2.36
N PRO A 225 -8.71 21.06 -2.81
CA PRO A 225 -8.36 21.12 -4.22
C PRO A 225 -8.01 19.74 -4.80
N LYS A 226 -8.25 19.60 -6.11
CA LYS A 226 -7.70 18.52 -6.94
C LYS A 226 -6.43 19.00 -7.61
N ASN A 227 -5.46 18.11 -7.76
CA ASN A 227 -4.22 18.38 -8.46
C ASN A 227 -4.09 17.44 -9.66
N VAL A 228 -3.76 18.03 -10.81
CA VAL A 228 -3.48 17.33 -12.05
C VAL A 228 -2.11 17.75 -12.52
N ILE A 229 -1.22 16.79 -12.71
CA ILE A 229 0.10 16.98 -13.30
C ILE A 229 0.04 16.38 -14.70
N LEU A 230 0.30 17.20 -15.73
CA LEU A 230 0.21 16.84 -17.15
C LEU A 230 1.58 16.75 -17.82
#